data_AF-A0A1C7I759-F1
#
_entry.id   AF-A0A1C7I759-F1
#
_cell.length_a   1.000
_cell.length_b   1.000
_cell.length_c   1.000
_cell.angle_alpha   90.00
_cell.angle_beta   90.00
_cell.angle_gamma   90.00
#
_symmetry.space_group_name_H-M   'P 1'
#
loop_
_entity.id
_entity.type
_entity.pdbx_description
1 polymer ?
#
loop_
_entity_poly.entity_id
_entity_poly.type
_entity_poly.pdbx_seq_one_letter_code
_entity_poly.pdbx_strand_id
1 'polypeptide(L)'
;MSEKFTVINSDSSNSGNIEKRLEQLYMKAFGKELAAISVYSDWNQSRENLKRGVFYAVKYYGLERIDRRHSREPGTYEQVSNDFNFLECVKTLMKQLTPREIMSMFPISKEYDGEKWDCKDYYFTVEKLKDFQLDIPLGDEGLEEFLWCYWNEDLFAFDFVSFSIISNRYKIQTGGHLPMQRLQYRGILKML
;
A
#
# COMPACT_ATOMS: atom_id res chain seq x y z
N MET A 1 37.93 33.92 8.55
CA MET A 1 36.88 33.30 9.36
C MET A 1 36.16 32.30 8.48
N SER A 2 36.41 30.99 8.64
CA SER A 2 35.68 29.93 7.94
C SER A 2 34.62 29.38 8.88
N GLU A 3 33.35 29.65 8.61
CA GLU A 3 32.26 29.01 9.33
C GLU A 3 32.25 27.51 9.02
N LYS A 4 32.55 26.70 10.03
CA LYS A 4 32.36 25.25 9.98
C LYS A 4 30.86 24.98 9.99
N PHE A 5 30.28 24.74 8.83
CA PHE A 5 28.97 24.09 8.74
C PHE A 5 29.08 22.73 9.42
N THR A 6 28.40 22.58 10.55
CA THR A 6 28.28 21.30 11.25
C THR A 6 27.10 20.57 10.65
N VAL A 7 27.37 19.54 9.86
CA VAL A 7 26.35 18.60 9.39
C VAL A 7 25.84 17.82 10.59
N ILE A 8 24.59 18.05 10.98
CA ILE A 8 23.92 17.25 12.00
C ILE A 8 23.54 15.94 11.32
N ASN A 9 24.33 14.89 11.54
CA ASN A 9 23.92 13.53 11.19
C ASN A 9 22.72 13.19 12.08
N SER A 10 21.53 13.06 11.51
CA SER A 10 20.37 12.54 12.22
C SER A 10 20.62 11.06 12.54
N ASP A 11 20.73 10.72 13.82
CA ASP A 11 21.00 9.36 14.29
C ASP A 11 20.00 8.34 13.74
N SER A 12 20.51 7.32 13.04
CA SER A 12 19.73 6.19 12.51
C SER A 12 19.01 5.38 13.61
N SER A 13 19.48 5.47 14.86
CA SER A 13 18.80 4.88 16.02
C SER A 13 17.47 5.56 16.36
N ASN A 14 17.35 6.86 16.08
CA ASN A 14 16.15 7.64 16.37
C ASN A 14 15.05 7.36 15.34
N SER A 15 15.39 7.25 14.05
CA SER A 15 14.42 6.92 13.00
C SER A 15 13.82 5.52 13.21
N GLY A 16 14.64 4.52 13.54
CA GLY A 16 14.18 3.17 13.83
C GLY A 16 13.25 3.10 15.06
N ASN A 17 13.43 3.97 16.05
CA ASN A 17 12.53 4.08 17.21
C ASN A 17 11.18 4.68 16.81
N ILE A 18 11.19 5.70 15.96
CA ILE A 18 9.97 6.35 15.43
C ILE A 18 9.15 5.36 14.61
N GLU A 19 9.76 4.65 13.65
CA GLU A 19 9.05 3.68 12.80
C GLU A 19 8.39 2.59 13.63
N LYS A 20 9.06 2.08 14.66
CA LYS A 20 8.48 1.07 15.56
C LYS A 20 7.28 1.59 16.33
N ARG A 21 7.30 2.86 16.76
CA ARG A 21 6.15 3.49 17.44
C ARG A 21 4.98 3.71 16.47
N LEU A 22 5.27 4.12 15.24
CA LEU A 22 4.26 4.26 14.19
C LEU A 22 3.63 2.91 13.81
N GLU A 23 4.44 1.85 13.67
CA GLU A 23 3.99 0.48 13.44
C GLU A 23 2.96 0.07 14.50
N GLN A 24 3.29 0.28 15.78
CA GLN A 24 2.39 -0.02 16.90
C GLN A 24 1.13 0.83 16.90
N LEU A 25 1.26 2.14 16.61
CA LEU A 25 0.14 3.07 16.55
C LEU A 25 -0.86 2.67 15.46
N TYR A 26 -0.37 2.46 14.24
CA TYR A 26 -1.22 2.10 13.10
C TYR A 26 -1.87 0.74 13.28
N MET A 27 -1.13 -0.28 13.75
CA MET A 27 -1.71 -1.60 14.02
C MET A 27 -2.77 -1.55 15.13
N LYS A 28 -2.53 -0.78 16.19
CA LYS A 28 -3.52 -0.58 17.26
C LYS A 28 -4.77 0.13 16.76
N ALA A 29 -4.60 1.19 15.96
CA ALA A 29 -5.70 1.95 15.39
C ALA A 29 -6.52 1.09 14.40
N PHE A 30 -5.85 0.37 13.51
CA PHE A 30 -6.46 -0.59 12.60
C PHE A 30 -7.26 -1.65 13.34
N GLY A 31 -6.69 -2.28 14.37
CA GLY A 31 -7.38 -3.29 15.17
C GLY A 31 -8.64 -2.76 15.86
N LYS A 32 -8.63 -1.50 16.31
CA LYS A 32 -9.83 -0.85 16.87
C LYS A 32 -10.93 -0.68 15.80
N GLU A 33 -10.57 -0.25 14.59
CA GLU A 33 -11.54 -0.09 13.52
C GLU A 33 -12.10 -1.45 13.05
N LEU A 34 -11.26 -2.49 12.95
CA LEU A 34 -11.71 -3.85 12.66
C LEU A 34 -12.70 -4.38 13.71
N ALA A 35 -12.40 -4.17 14.99
CA ALA A 35 -13.30 -4.60 16.06
C ALA A 35 -14.66 -3.89 15.94
N ALA A 36 -14.67 -2.59 15.61
CA ALA A 36 -15.90 -1.85 15.39
C ALA A 36 -16.67 -2.36 14.15
N ILE A 37 -15.98 -2.62 13.04
CA ILE A 37 -16.59 -3.20 11.82
C ILE A 37 -17.27 -4.54 12.12
N SER A 38 -16.61 -5.40 12.90
CA SER A 38 -17.09 -6.76 13.20
C SER A 38 -18.41 -6.81 13.97
N VAL A 39 -18.83 -5.69 14.58
CA VAL A 39 -20.11 -5.56 15.30
C VAL A 39 -21.28 -5.38 14.33
N TYR A 40 -21.03 -4.87 13.13
CA TYR A 40 -22.06 -4.55 12.16
C TYR A 40 -22.27 -5.69 11.16
N SER A 41 -23.52 -5.91 10.77
CA SER A 41 -23.87 -6.84 9.70
C SER A 41 -23.81 -6.21 8.29
N ASP A 42 -23.71 -4.88 8.21
CA ASP A 42 -23.71 -4.10 6.98
C ASP A 42 -22.52 -3.12 6.96
N TRP A 43 -21.73 -3.15 5.88
CA TRP A 43 -20.59 -2.27 5.64
C TRP A 43 -20.97 -0.79 5.58
N ASN A 44 -22.20 -0.46 5.20
CA ASN A 44 -22.68 0.92 5.19
C ASN A 44 -22.76 1.50 6.60
N GLN A 45 -23.09 0.67 7.60
CA GLN A 45 -23.16 1.11 9.01
C GLN A 45 -21.78 1.34 9.62
N SER A 46 -20.76 0.71 9.06
CA SER A 46 -19.36 0.83 9.48
C SER A 46 -18.51 1.63 8.49
N ARG A 47 -19.12 2.43 7.61
CA ARG A 47 -18.41 3.05 6.47
C ARG A 47 -17.23 3.92 6.88
N GLU A 48 -17.37 4.69 7.95
CA GLU A 48 -16.29 5.51 8.48
C GLU A 48 -15.20 4.69 9.16
N ASN A 49 -15.57 3.59 9.83
CA ASN A 49 -14.59 2.65 10.38
C ASN A 49 -13.81 1.94 9.26
N LEU A 50 -14.49 1.57 8.17
CA LEU A 50 -13.88 0.99 6.98
C LEU A 50 -12.82 1.93 6.39
N LYS A 51 -13.17 3.20 6.15
CA LYS A 51 -12.25 4.23 5.67
C LYS A 51 -11.05 4.40 6.60
N ARG A 52 -11.28 4.56 7.90
CA ARG A 52 -10.19 4.71 8.88
C ARG A 52 -9.31 3.45 8.96
N GLY A 53 -9.90 2.26 8.90
CA GLY A 53 -9.18 0.99 8.89
C GLY A 53 -8.25 0.90 7.68
N VAL A 54 -8.79 1.13 6.48
CA VAL A 54 -7.98 1.19 5.25
C VAL A 54 -6.88 2.25 5.37
N PHE A 55 -7.20 3.44 5.86
CA PHE A 55 -6.23 4.51 6.05
C PHE A 55 -5.04 4.08 6.93
N TYR A 56 -5.30 3.54 8.13
CA TYR A 56 -4.24 3.09 9.03
C TYR A 56 -3.45 1.92 8.46
N ALA A 57 -4.09 1.00 7.74
CA ALA A 57 -3.40 -0.12 7.10
C ALA A 57 -2.46 0.36 5.99
N VAL A 58 -2.90 1.24 5.10
CA VAL A 58 -2.05 1.81 4.04
C VAL A 58 -0.87 2.57 4.66
N LYS A 59 -1.11 3.38 5.71
CA LYS A 59 -0.03 4.06 6.45
C LYS A 59 0.95 3.09 7.12
N TYR A 60 0.49 1.93 7.60
CA TYR A 60 1.37 0.88 8.11
C TYR A 60 2.29 0.33 7.01
N TYR A 61 1.74 0.03 5.83
CA TYR A 61 2.52 -0.49 4.71
C TYR A 61 3.51 0.53 4.13
N GLY A 62 3.23 1.84 4.27
CA GLY A 62 4.14 2.91 3.89
C GLY A 62 5.37 3.11 4.80
N LEU A 63 5.52 2.35 5.89
CA LEU A 63 6.71 2.43 6.75
C LEU A 63 7.92 1.73 6.10
N GLU A 64 9.09 2.37 6.11
CA GLU A 64 10.32 1.86 5.49
C GLU A 64 10.73 0.51 6.10
N ARG A 65 10.55 0.34 7.42
CA ARG A 65 10.80 -0.94 8.10
C ARG A 65 9.88 -2.07 7.62
N ILE A 66 8.67 -1.77 7.15
CA ILE A 66 7.77 -2.79 6.61
C ILE A 66 8.22 -3.19 5.20
N ASP A 67 8.57 -2.23 4.34
CA ASP A 67 9.21 -2.54 3.06
C ASP A 67 10.46 -3.42 3.27
N ARG A 68 11.43 -2.95 4.07
CA ARG A 68 12.69 -3.68 4.36
C ARG A 68 12.49 -5.09 4.92
N ARG A 69 11.36 -5.36 5.58
CA ARG A 69 11.00 -6.70 6.07
C ARG A 69 10.68 -7.65 4.92
N HIS A 70 10.07 -7.14 3.84
CA HIS A 70 9.56 -7.93 2.73
C HIS A 70 10.45 -7.90 1.48
N SER A 71 11.34 -6.91 1.32
CA SER A 71 12.31 -6.87 0.22
C SER A 71 13.57 -7.75 0.43
N ARG A 72 13.61 -8.55 1.49
CA ARG A 72 14.68 -9.54 1.78
C ARG A 72 14.20 -10.97 1.54
N GLU A 73 15.10 -11.93 1.77
CA GLU A 73 14.75 -13.36 1.78
C GLU A 73 13.52 -13.62 2.68
N PRO A 74 12.56 -14.44 2.22
CA PRO A 74 11.35 -14.71 2.99
C PRO A 74 11.66 -15.23 4.39
N GLY A 75 10.84 -14.81 5.35
CA GLY A 75 10.87 -15.34 6.71
C GLY A 75 10.37 -16.79 6.79
N THR A 76 9.89 -17.19 7.97
CA THR A 76 9.27 -18.50 8.14
C THR A 76 7.96 -18.61 7.36
N TYR A 77 7.51 -19.83 7.06
CA TYR A 77 6.20 -20.08 6.44
C TYR A 77 5.07 -19.39 7.21
N GLU A 78 5.12 -19.43 8.54
CA GLU A 78 4.14 -18.80 9.41
C GLU A 78 4.15 -17.27 9.26
N GLN A 79 5.33 -16.64 9.26
CA GLN A 79 5.45 -15.20 9.06
C GLN A 79 4.85 -14.77 7.72
N VAL A 80 5.27 -15.41 6.63
CA VAL A 80 4.77 -15.10 5.28
C VAL A 80 3.28 -15.37 5.13
N SER A 81 2.76 -16.42 5.78
CA SER A 81 1.32 -16.70 5.80
C SER A 81 0.54 -15.61 6.54
N ASN A 82 1.05 -15.16 7.69
CA ASN A 82 0.44 -14.08 8.46
C ASN A 82 0.47 -12.75 7.70
N ASP A 83 1.59 -12.41 7.07
CA ASP A 83 1.73 -11.20 6.26
C ASP A 83 0.75 -11.21 5.07
N PHE A 84 0.64 -12.34 4.37
CA PHE A 84 -0.32 -12.47 3.27
C PHE A 84 -1.77 -12.40 3.76
N ASN A 85 -2.11 -13.09 4.84
CA ASN A 85 -3.47 -13.06 5.37
C ASN A 85 -3.87 -11.64 5.81
N PHE A 86 -2.91 -10.89 6.38
CA PHE A 86 -3.11 -9.50 6.72
C PHE A 86 -3.30 -8.62 5.46
N LEU A 87 -2.47 -8.81 4.43
CA LEU A 87 -2.63 -8.13 3.14
C LEU A 87 -4.02 -8.41 2.52
N GLU A 88 -4.45 -9.66 2.47
CA GLU A 88 -5.77 -10.03 1.94
C GLU A 88 -6.92 -9.46 2.74
N CYS A 89 -6.78 -9.37 4.07
CA CYS A 89 -7.74 -8.69 4.93
C CYS A 89 -7.86 -7.21 4.52
N VAL A 90 -6.74 -6.51 4.36
CA VAL A 90 -6.73 -5.09 3.96
C VAL A 90 -7.32 -4.92 2.56
N LYS A 91 -6.91 -5.73 1.58
CA LYS A 91 -7.48 -5.71 0.24
C LYS A 91 -8.99 -5.98 0.27
N THR A 92 -9.47 -6.91 1.10
CA THR A 92 -10.92 -7.17 1.28
C THR A 92 -11.68 -5.92 1.72
N LEU A 93 -11.12 -5.14 2.64
CA LEU A 93 -11.71 -3.86 3.07
C LEU A 93 -11.67 -2.82 1.94
N MET A 94 -10.54 -2.70 1.23
CA MET A 94 -10.38 -1.74 0.14
C MET A 94 -11.38 -1.99 -1.01
N LYS A 95 -11.67 -3.25 -1.35
CA LYS A 95 -12.64 -3.63 -2.39
C LYS A 95 -14.05 -3.09 -2.13
N GLN A 96 -14.40 -2.84 -0.87
CA GLN A 96 -15.70 -2.29 -0.49
C GLN A 96 -15.79 -0.78 -0.68
N LEU A 97 -14.66 -0.07 -0.81
CA LEU A 97 -14.60 1.38 -1.00
C LEU A 97 -14.78 1.75 -2.48
N THR A 98 -15.35 2.92 -2.72
CA THR A 98 -15.42 3.49 -4.07
C THR A 98 -14.11 4.21 -4.41
N PRO A 99 -13.78 4.39 -5.70
CA PRO A 99 -12.67 5.26 -6.11
C PRO A 99 -12.74 6.63 -5.45
N ARG A 100 -13.92 7.26 -5.40
CA ARG A 100 -14.10 8.60 -4.81
C ARG A 100 -13.70 8.65 -3.35
N GLU A 101 -14.02 7.62 -2.56
CA GLU A 101 -13.65 7.57 -1.15
C GLU A 101 -12.15 7.37 -0.96
N ILE A 102 -11.53 6.50 -1.76
CA ILE A 102 -10.07 6.33 -1.72
C ILE A 102 -9.37 7.63 -2.10
N MET A 103 -9.81 8.29 -3.17
CA MET A 103 -9.30 9.60 -3.58
C MET A 103 -9.45 10.68 -2.50
N SER A 104 -10.51 10.61 -1.69
CA SER A 104 -10.72 11.56 -0.59
C SER A 104 -9.75 11.34 0.58
N MET A 105 -9.32 10.09 0.81
CA MET A 105 -8.35 9.74 1.84
C MET A 105 -6.90 9.92 1.35
N PHE A 106 -6.68 9.65 0.07
CA PHE A 106 -5.38 9.64 -0.59
C PHE A 106 -5.46 10.47 -1.87
N PRO A 107 -5.35 11.80 -1.79
CA PRO A 107 -5.43 12.66 -2.97
C PRO A 107 -4.30 12.36 -3.97
N ILE A 108 -4.57 12.61 -5.25
CA ILE A 108 -3.60 12.43 -6.34
C ILE A 108 -2.36 13.30 -6.08
N SER A 109 -1.18 12.72 -6.18
CA SER A 109 0.08 13.46 -6.12
C SER A 109 0.23 14.37 -7.35
N LYS A 110 0.62 15.63 -7.11
CA LYS A 110 0.78 16.66 -8.17
C LYS A 110 2.19 16.67 -8.72
N GLU A 111 2.61 15.53 -9.24
CA GLU A 111 3.86 15.38 -9.99
C GLU A 111 3.53 15.37 -11.48
N TYR A 112 4.39 15.97 -12.30
CA TYR A 112 4.08 16.30 -13.70
C TYR A 112 5.22 15.92 -14.65
N ASP A 113 6.30 15.32 -14.15
CA ASP A 113 7.46 14.91 -14.95
C ASP A 113 7.43 13.42 -15.33
N GLY A 114 6.24 12.81 -15.33
CA GLY A 114 6.06 11.39 -15.66
C GLY A 114 6.56 11.02 -17.05
N GLU A 115 6.25 11.84 -18.05
CA GLU A 115 6.70 11.63 -19.44
C GLU A 115 8.22 11.63 -19.57
N LYS A 116 8.93 12.37 -18.72
CA LYS A 116 10.39 12.44 -18.73
C LYS A 116 11.04 11.16 -18.19
N TRP A 117 10.40 10.51 -17.23
CA TRP A 117 10.93 9.35 -16.52
C TRP A 117 10.21 8.05 -16.85
N ASP A 118 9.27 8.10 -17.80
CA ASP A 118 8.33 7.03 -18.10
C ASP A 118 7.74 6.49 -16.79
N CYS A 119 7.13 7.38 -16.00
CA CYS A 119 6.49 7.04 -14.73
C CYS A 119 5.07 7.61 -14.63
N LYS A 120 4.26 7.02 -13.74
CA LYS A 120 2.88 7.48 -13.49
C LYS A 120 2.94 8.87 -12.89
N ASP A 121 2.21 9.81 -13.48
CA ASP A 121 2.11 11.18 -12.98
C ASP A 121 0.66 11.61 -12.83
N TYR A 122 0.46 12.89 -12.52
CA TYR A 122 -0.86 13.47 -12.39
C TYR A 122 -1.71 13.32 -13.67
N TYR A 123 -1.13 13.55 -14.86
CA TYR A 123 -1.87 13.49 -16.11
C TYR A 123 -2.27 12.07 -16.47
N PHE A 124 -1.35 11.12 -16.34
CA PHE A 124 -1.63 9.70 -16.51
C PHE A 124 -2.76 9.25 -15.58
N THR A 125 -2.68 9.62 -14.30
CA THR A 125 -3.69 9.26 -13.29
C THR A 125 -5.06 9.83 -13.62
N VAL A 126 -5.13 11.12 -13.95
CA VAL A 126 -6.40 11.78 -14.31
C VAL A 126 -7.01 11.17 -15.56
N GLU A 127 -6.19 10.80 -16.55
CA GLU A 127 -6.69 10.13 -17.76
C GLU A 127 -7.29 8.77 -17.42
N LYS A 128 -6.57 7.95 -16.65
CA LYS A 128 -7.03 6.61 -16.25
C LYS A 128 -8.27 6.62 -15.36
N LEU A 129 -8.43 7.64 -14.52
CA LEU A 129 -9.62 7.78 -13.69
C LEU A 129 -10.93 7.91 -14.49
N LYS A 130 -10.88 8.31 -15.77
CA LYS A 130 -12.06 8.37 -16.65
C LYS A 130 -12.65 6.99 -16.93
N ASP A 131 -11.85 5.93 -16.81
CA ASP A 131 -12.28 4.55 -17.05
C ASP A 131 -13.02 3.95 -15.83
N PHE A 132 -13.00 4.63 -14.67
CA PHE A 132 -13.59 4.14 -13.43
C PHE A 132 -15.00 4.69 -13.16
N GLN A 133 -15.89 3.81 -12.67
CA GLN A 133 -17.14 4.21 -12.06
C GLN A 133 -16.90 4.69 -10.63
N LEU A 134 -16.73 6.00 -10.45
CA LEU A 134 -16.21 6.60 -9.22
C LEU A 134 -17.05 6.37 -7.95
N ASP A 135 -18.34 6.04 -8.11
CA ASP A 135 -19.30 5.86 -7.02
C ASP A 135 -19.71 4.39 -6.82
N ILE A 136 -19.01 3.45 -7.47
CA ILE A 136 -19.21 2.01 -7.29
C ILE A 136 -18.02 1.41 -6.53
N PRO A 137 -18.24 0.48 -5.58
CA PRO A 137 -17.16 -0.25 -4.93
C PRO A 137 -16.22 -0.92 -5.94
N LEU A 138 -14.91 -0.84 -5.68
CA LEU A 138 -13.89 -1.32 -6.63
C LEU A 138 -14.00 -2.81 -6.95
N GLY A 139 -14.37 -3.66 -5.99
CA GLY A 139 -14.32 -5.11 -6.16
C GLY A 139 -12.91 -5.63 -6.44
N ASP A 140 -12.78 -6.93 -6.77
CA ASP A 140 -11.48 -7.58 -6.95
C ASP A 140 -10.67 -6.99 -8.12
N GLU A 141 -11.25 -6.99 -9.32
CA GLU A 141 -10.57 -6.53 -10.54
C GLU A 141 -10.33 -5.02 -10.54
N GLY A 142 -11.32 -4.25 -10.07
CA GLY A 142 -11.21 -2.79 -10.01
C GLY A 142 -10.16 -2.33 -9.01
N LEU A 143 -9.96 -3.04 -7.88
CA LEU A 143 -8.93 -2.65 -6.91
C LEU A 143 -7.52 -2.76 -7.49
N GLU A 144 -7.20 -3.87 -8.15
CA GLU A 144 -5.86 -4.06 -8.72
C GLU A 144 -5.59 -3.04 -9.85
N GLU A 145 -6.58 -2.80 -10.72
CA GLU A 145 -6.46 -1.77 -11.78
C GLU A 145 -6.32 -0.36 -11.19
N PHE A 146 -7.05 -0.05 -10.10
CA PHE A 146 -6.99 1.24 -9.44
C PHE A 146 -5.61 1.48 -8.81
N LEU A 147 -5.10 0.54 -8.00
CA LEU A 147 -3.77 0.63 -7.40
C LEU A 147 -2.68 0.76 -8.47
N TRP A 148 -2.85 0.07 -9.60
CA TRP A 148 -1.96 0.20 -10.72
C TRP A 148 -2.01 1.59 -11.37
N CYS A 149 -3.18 2.17 -11.59
CA CYS A 149 -3.28 3.41 -12.36
C CYS A 149 -3.20 4.71 -11.53
N TYR A 150 -3.34 4.61 -10.20
CA TYR A 150 -3.52 5.78 -9.34
C TYR A 150 -2.22 6.24 -8.67
N TRP A 151 -1.77 7.47 -8.99
CA TRP A 151 -0.58 8.05 -8.36
C TRP A 151 -0.87 8.75 -7.04
N ASN A 152 -0.50 8.08 -5.96
CA ASN A 152 -0.37 8.62 -4.60
C ASN A 152 0.74 7.84 -3.88
N GLU A 153 1.64 8.53 -3.18
CA GLU A 153 2.82 7.91 -2.56
C GLU A 153 2.47 6.78 -1.57
N ASP A 154 1.45 6.97 -0.73
CA ASP A 154 1.07 5.98 0.27
C ASP A 154 0.47 4.72 -0.39
N LEU A 155 -0.39 4.90 -1.39
CA LEU A 155 -1.00 3.79 -2.13
C LEU A 155 0.03 3.07 -3.00
N PHE A 156 0.99 3.80 -3.57
CA PHE A 156 2.10 3.21 -4.30
C PHE A 156 2.99 2.37 -3.38
N ALA A 157 3.34 2.87 -2.20
CA ALA A 157 4.11 2.10 -1.22
C ALA A 157 3.35 0.85 -0.76
N PHE A 158 2.04 0.97 -0.51
CA PHE A 158 1.18 -0.18 -0.22
C PHE A 158 1.23 -1.24 -1.33
N ASP A 159 1.03 -0.82 -2.59
CA ASP A 159 1.00 -1.73 -3.73
C ASP A 159 2.36 -2.43 -3.93
N PHE A 160 3.45 -1.68 -3.82
CA PHE A 160 4.82 -2.20 -3.90
C PHE A 160 5.12 -3.25 -2.82
N VAL A 161 4.77 -2.98 -1.55
CA VAL A 161 4.95 -3.95 -0.48
C VAL A 161 4.04 -5.16 -0.67
N SER A 162 2.83 -4.96 -1.20
CA SER A 162 1.90 -6.06 -1.52
C SER A 162 2.53 -7.07 -2.48
N PHE A 163 3.24 -6.59 -3.51
CA PHE A 163 3.97 -7.46 -4.44
C PHE A 163 5.09 -8.24 -3.78
N SER A 164 5.84 -7.60 -2.87
CA SER A 164 6.90 -8.26 -2.11
C SER A 164 6.34 -9.42 -1.26
N ILE A 165 5.19 -9.21 -0.61
CA ILE A 165 4.51 -10.25 0.18
C ILE A 165 4.02 -11.40 -0.72
N ILE A 166 3.39 -11.09 -1.86
CA ILE A 166 2.92 -12.10 -2.82
C ILE A 166 4.09 -12.92 -3.39
N SER A 167 5.21 -12.26 -3.70
CA SER A 167 6.44 -12.90 -4.17
C SER A 167 7.01 -13.84 -3.10
N ASN A 168 7.09 -13.40 -1.85
CA ASN A 168 7.56 -14.21 -0.72
C ASN A 168 6.68 -15.45 -0.51
N ARG A 169 5.36 -15.30 -0.59
CA ARG A 169 4.42 -16.43 -0.52
C ARG A 169 4.65 -17.42 -1.66
N TYR A 170 4.79 -16.93 -2.88
CA TYR A 170 5.06 -17.80 -4.03
C TYR A 170 6.38 -18.57 -3.86
N LYS A 171 7.43 -17.90 -3.39
CA LYS A 171 8.74 -18.51 -3.16
C LYS A 171 8.71 -19.62 -2.12
N ILE A 172 8.02 -19.40 -1.00
CA ILE A 172 7.86 -20.45 0.02
C ILE A 172 7.01 -21.64 -0.48
N GLN A 173 6.00 -21.39 -1.32
CA GLN A 173 5.14 -22.45 -1.84
C GLN A 173 5.79 -23.30 -2.92
N THR A 174 6.63 -22.69 -3.77
CA THR A 174 7.13 -23.33 -5.00
C THR A 174 8.64 -23.55 -5.01
N GLY A 175 9.39 -22.90 -4.10
CA GLY A 175 10.84 -22.83 -4.13
C GLY A 175 11.42 -21.91 -5.21
N GLY A 176 10.57 -21.30 -6.07
CA GLY A 176 10.98 -20.47 -7.20
C GLY A 176 10.56 -19.00 -7.08
N HIS A 177 11.01 -18.17 -8.02
CA HIS A 177 10.59 -16.76 -8.09
C HIS A 177 9.28 -16.61 -8.89
N LEU A 178 8.44 -15.66 -8.48
CA LEU A 178 7.20 -15.37 -9.19
C LEU A 178 7.53 -14.95 -10.63
N PRO A 179 6.99 -15.62 -11.68
CA PRO A 179 7.37 -15.33 -13.06
C PRO A 179 7.08 -13.89 -13.46
N MET A 180 8.03 -13.28 -14.18
CA MET A 180 7.91 -11.90 -14.69
C MET A 180 6.67 -11.67 -15.54
N GLN A 181 6.15 -12.70 -16.23
CA GLN A 181 4.92 -12.59 -17.02
C GLN A 181 3.66 -12.46 -16.14
N ARG A 182 3.65 -13.02 -14.92
CA ARG A 182 2.58 -12.79 -13.94
C ARG A 182 2.68 -11.41 -13.31
N LEU A 183 3.90 -10.88 -13.20
CA LEU A 183 4.16 -9.50 -12.82
C LEU A 183 3.69 -8.55 -13.94
N GLN A 184 4.00 -8.83 -15.21
CA GLN A 184 3.59 -8.07 -16.41
C GLN A 184 2.08 -8.12 -16.69
N TYR A 185 1.43 -9.26 -16.51
CA TYR A 185 -0.03 -9.40 -16.61
C TYR A 185 -0.75 -8.69 -15.45
N ARG A 186 -0.02 -8.40 -14.36
CA ARG A 186 -0.40 -7.48 -13.27
C ARG A 186 0.23 -6.08 -13.42
N GLY A 187 0.62 -5.71 -14.64
CA GLY A 187 1.09 -4.37 -15.01
C GLY A 187 2.58 -4.07 -14.84
N ILE A 188 3.34 -4.88 -14.08
CA ILE A 188 4.61 -4.45 -13.43
C ILE A 188 5.75 -4.00 -14.36
N LEU A 189 5.72 -4.25 -15.66
CA LEU A 189 6.86 -3.91 -16.54
C LEU A 189 6.42 -3.38 -17.90
N LYS A 190 5.95 -2.13 -17.90
CA LYS A 190 6.12 -1.25 -19.06
C LYS A 190 7.04 -0.06 -18.81
N MET A 191 7.63 0.05 -17.62
CA MET A 191 8.42 1.22 -17.19
C MET A 191 9.74 0.81 -16.51
N LEU A 192 10.42 -0.24 -17.01
CA LEU A 192 11.88 -0.41 -16.89
C LEU A 192 12.46 -0.69 -18.27
#